data_AF-A0A2B4T0B6-F1
#
_entry.id   AF-A0A2B4T0B6-F1
#
_cell.length_a   1.000
_cell.length_b   1.000
_cell.length_c   1.000
_cell.angle_alpha   90.00
_cell.angle_beta   90.00
_cell.angle_gamma   90.00
#
_symmetry.space_group_name_H-M   'P 1'
#
loop_
_entity.id
_entity.type
_entity.pdbx_description
1 polymer ?
#
loop_
_entity_poly.entity_id
_entity_poly.type
_entity_poly.pdbx_seq_one_letter_code
_entity_poly.pdbx_strand_id
1 'polypeptide(L)'
;MTWYSATNTSPGGRGGEGGWTKAPKIVGADANYYNRAYWKIIPQGDGKYFIENVVTRRYIFQDGSEVKGNRGGEGGWKASSGFEAPTVVGADANYYNRAYWKLQKQ
;
A
#
# COMPACT_ATOMS: atom_id res chain seq x y z
N MET A 1 -16.43 15.77 -22.86
CA MET A 1 -16.07 15.63 -21.44
C MET A 1 -17.11 14.73 -20.81
N THR A 2 -16.82 13.44 -20.71
CA THR A 2 -17.81 12.41 -20.36
C THR A 2 -17.47 11.88 -18.98
N TRP A 3 -18.37 12.07 -18.02
CA TRP A 3 -18.25 11.59 -16.66
C TRP A 3 -18.32 10.06 -16.66
N TYR A 4 -17.25 9.39 -16.25
CA TYR A 4 -17.34 7.98 -15.86
C TYR A 4 -18.10 7.91 -14.54
N SER A 5 -19.32 7.37 -14.57
CA SER A 5 -20.02 6.93 -13.36
C SER A 5 -19.29 5.71 -12.82
N ALA A 6 -18.45 5.92 -11.81
CA ALA A 6 -18.04 4.82 -10.95
C ALA A 6 -19.32 4.28 -10.31
N THR A 7 -19.66 3.04 -10.63
CA THR A 7 -20.75 2.30 -9.98
C THR A 7 -20.63 2.47 -8.48
N ASN A 8 -21.70 2.97 -7.85
CA ASN A 8 -21.87 3.08 -6.41
C ASN A 8 -21.76 1.70 -5.74
N THR A 9 -20.55 1.20 -5.56
CA THR A 9 -20.24 0.41 -4.37
C THR A 9 -19.80 1.44 -3.35
N SER A 10 -20.64 1.66 -2.32
CA SER A 10 -20.16 2.31 -1.09
C SER A 10 -18.82 1.63 -0.77
N PRO A 11 -17.69 2.35 -0.72
CA PRO A 11 -16.42 1.72 -0.42
C PRO A 11 -16.65 1.02 0.91
N GLY A 12 -16.64 -0.31 0.89
CA GLY A 12 -16.87 -1.12 2.08
C GLY A 12 -16.04 -0.51 3.19
N GLY A 13 -16.66 -0.31 4.36
CA GLY A 13 -15.97 0.27 5.50
C GLY A 13 -14.60 -0.38 5.67
N ARG A 14 -13.58 0.41 6.03
CA ARG A 14 -12.22 -0.10 6.17
C ARG A 14 -12.19 -1.37 7.03
N GLY A 15 -11.43 -2.37 6.58
CA GLY A 15 -11.37 -3.69 7.20
C GLY A 15 -12.41 -4.67 6.68
N GLY A 16 -13.28 -4.25 5.76
CA GLY A 16 -14.32 -5.07 5.14
C GLY A 16 -13.81 -6.05 4.07
N GLU A 17 -12.55 -5.92 3.63
CA GLU A 17 -12.00 -6.82 2.60
C GLU A 17 -11.58 -8.21 3.11
N GLY A 18 -11.67 -8.45 4.42
CA GLY A 18 -11.34 -9.75 5.03
C GLY A 18 -9.84 -10.01 5.17
N GLY A 19 -9.02 -8.94 5.20
CA GLY A 19 -7.57 -9.00 5.40
C GLY A 19 -6.76 -8.74 4.13
N TRP A 20 -5.48 -8.43 4.30
CA TRP A 20 -4.60 -8.00 3.20
C TRP A 20 -4.13 -9.13 2.28
N THR A 21 -4.38 -10.40 2.61
CA THR A 21 -3.94 -11.55 1.77
C THR A 21 -4.63 -11.59 0.41
N LYS A 22 -5.75 -10.87 0.26
CA LYS A 22 -6.47 -10.66 -1.00
C LYS A 22 -6.31 -9.23 -1.54
N ALA A 23 -5.44 -8.42 -0.92
CA ALA A 23 -5.24 -7.04 -1.33
C ALA A 23 -4.63 -6.98 -2.75
N PRO A 24 -5.08 -6.03 -3.60
CA PRO A 24 -4.53 -5.85 -4.93
C PRO A 24 -3.07 -5.38 -4.87
N LYS A 25 -2.28 -5.80 -5.86
CA LYS A 25 -0.92 -5.29 -6.07
C LYS A 25 -0.93 -3.78 -6.33
N ILE A 26 0.09 -3.09 -5.82
CA ILE A 26 0.42 -1.74 -6.29
C ILE A 26 1.43 -1.89 -7.42
N VAL A 27 1.13 -1.25 -8.55
CA VAL A 27 1.95 -1.34 -9.76
C VAL A 27 2.31 0.06 -10.25
N GLY A 28 3.48 0.17 -10.87
CA GLY A 28 3.81 1.32 -11.70
C GLY A 28 3.07 1.23 -13.04
N ALA A 29 2.73 2.38 -13.60
CA ALA A 29 2.15 2.50 -14.93
C ALA A 29 2.80 3.70 -15.64
N ASP A 30 2.79 3.68 -16.97
CA ASP A 30 3.33 4.73 -17.83
C ASP A 30 2.48 6.00 -17.87
N ALA A 31 1.21 5.92 -17.45
CA ALA A 31 0.29 7.06 -17.40
C ALA A 31 -0.65 7.01 -16.19
N ASN A 32 -1.36 8.12 -15.98
CA ASN A 32 -2.39 8.23 -14.93
C ASN A 32 -3.74 7.65 -15.39
N TYR A 33 -3.82 6.31 -15.47
CA TYR A 33 -5.06 5.63 -15.82
C TYR A 33 -6.10 5.74 -14.69
N TYR A 34 -7.31 6.16 -15.05
CA TYR A 34 -8.46 6.27 -14.13
C TYR A 34 -8.17 7.12 -12.88
N ASN A 35 -7.26 8.10 -12.98
CA ASN A 35 -6.81 8.95 -11.88
C ASN A 35 -6.17 8.21 -10.69
N ARG A 36 -5.64 6.99 -10.90
CA ARG A 36 -5.05 6.17 -9.84
C ARG A 36 -3.59 6.48 -9.53
N ALA A 37 -2.96 7.42 -10.24
CA ALA A 37 -1.60 7.87 -9.91
C ALA A 37 -1.56 8.88 -8.74
N TYR A 38 -2.71 9.37 -8.27
CA TYR A 38 -2.75 10.34 -7.17
C TYR A 38 -2.80 9.66 -5.80
N TRP A 39 -1.93 10.12 -4.90
CA TRP A 39 -1.80 9.61 -3.54
C TRP A 39 -1.83 10.75 -2.53
N LYS A 40 -2.47 10.52 -1.39
CA LYS A 40 -2.46 11.42 -0.23
C LYS A 40 -1.41 10.95 0.75
N ILE A 41 -0.64 11.90 1.29
CA ILE A 41 0.24 11.68 2.43
C ILE A 41 -0.52 12.17 3.67
N ILE A 42 -0.90 11.26 4.54
CA ILE A 42 -1.76 11.55 5.71
C ILE A 42 -0.92 11.37 6.98
N PRO A 43 -0.61 12.44 7.74
CA PRO A 43 0.16 12.33 8.97
C PRO A 43 -0.60 11.53 10.04
N GLN A 44 0.12 10.71 10.80
CA GLN A 44 -0.43 9.87 11.88
C GLN A 44 0.15 10.22 13.27
N GLY A 45 1.03 11.23 13.34
CA GLY A 45 1.86 11.52 14.52
C GLY A 45 3.21 10.78 14.46
N ASP A 46 4.14 11.15 15.34
CA ASP A 46 5.49 10.54 15.46
C ASP A 46 6.31 10.47 14.15
N GLY A 47 6.06 11.38 13.21
CA GLY A 47 6.68 11.32 11.88
C GLY A 47 6.27 10.11 11.04
N LYS A 48 5.15 9.45 11.38
CA LYS A 48 4.54 8.37 10.62
C LYS A 48 3.48 8.93 9.68
N TYR A 49 3.35 8.28 8.53
CA TYR A 49 2.40 8.65 7.49
C TYR A 49 1.69 7.41 6.96
N PHE A 50 0.41 7.57 6.64
CA PHE A 50 -0.25 6.74 5.65
C PHE A 50 -0.06 7.35 4.26
N ILE A 51 0.07 6.48 3.26
CA ILE A 51 0.05 6.87 1.86
C ILE A 51 -1.19 6.21 1.23
N GLU A 52 -2.23 7.00 0.96
CA GLU A 52 -3.54 6.52 0.52
C GLU A 52 -3.80 6.85 -0.95
N ASN A 53 -4.24 5.87 -1.74
CA ASN A 53 -4.67 6.13 -3.10
C ASN A 53 -5.98 6.95 -3.11
N VAL A 54 -6.03 8.04 -3.88
CA VAL A 54 -7.20 8.94 -3.89
C VAL A 54 -8.47 8.23 -4.38
N VAL A 55 -8.35 7.28 -5.31
CA VAL A 55 -9.49 6.59 -5.94
C VAL A 55 -9.89 5.34 -5.15
N THR A 56 -8.93 4.44 -4.89
CA THR A 56 -9.24 3.15 -4.26
C THR A 56 -9.34 3.23 -2.74
N ARG A 57 -8.89 4.35 -2.14
CA ARG A 57 -8.84 4.58 -0.67
C ARG A 57 -8.02 3.55 0.09
N ARG A 58 -7.14 2.84 -0.62
CA ARG A 58 -6.23 1.82 -0.07
C ARG A 58 -4.90 2.43 0.30
N TYR A 59 -4.30 1.89 1.36
CA TYR A 59 -2.97 2.25 1.81
C TYR A 59 -1.89 1.49 1.07
N ILE A 60 -0.76 2.14 0.84
CA ILE A 60 0.50 1.43 0.60
C ILE A 60 0.82 0.61 1.85
N PHE A 61 0.86 -0.71 1.70
CA PHE A 61 0.94 -1.67 2.80
C PHE A 61 2.07 -2.68 2.54
N GLN A 62 2.94 -2.90 3.52
CA GLN A 62 3.96 -3.94 3.45
C GLN A 62 3.33 -5.31 3.79
N ASP A 63 3.30 -6.20 2.79
CA ASP A 63 2.85 -7.58 2.94
C ASP A 63 3.93 -8.44 3.66
N GLY A 64 3.67 -9.75 3.76
CA GLY A 64 4.60 -10.76 4.26
C GLY A 64 4.71 -10.76 5.79
N SER A 65 5.71 -11.46 6.31
CA SER A 65 6.01 -11.44 7.75
C SER A 65 6.74 -10.16 8.15
N GLU A 66 6.70 -9.84 9.43
CA GLU A 66 7.62 -8.83 9.98
C GLU A 66 9.06 -9.25 9.68
N VAL A 67 9.85 -8.32 9.12
CA VAL A 67 11.27 -8.55 8.88
C VAL A 67 11.95 -8.59 10.24
N LYS A 68 12.41 -9.78 10.64
CA LYS A 68 13.12 -9.97 11.90
C LYS A 68 14.61 -9.67 11.73
N GLY A 69 15.22 -9.04 12.72
CA GLY A 69 16.66 -8.78 12.77
C GLY A 69 17.06 -7.36 12.37
N ASN A 70 18.31 -7.19 11.95
CA ASN A 70 18.86 -5.90 11.55
C ASN A 70 18.34 -5.47 10.17
N ARG A 71 18.42 -4.17 9.89
CA ARG A 71 18.15 -3.62 8.55
C ARG A 71 18.99 -4.34 7.49
N GLY A 72 18.37 -4.84 6.42
CA GLY A 72 19.02 -5.68 5.40
C GLY A 72 18.85 -7.18 5.62
N GLY A 73 18.21 -7.60 6.73
CA GLY A 73 17.96 -9.01 7.07
C GLY A 73 16.82 -9.68 6.28
N GLU A 74 16.08 -8.92 5.47
CA GLU A 74 15.01 -9.43 4.60
C GLU A 74 15.50 -10.35 3.48
N GLY A 75 16.81 -10.43 3.26
CA GLY A 75 17.43 -11.38 2.31
C GLY A 75 17.53 -10.87 0.86
N GLY A 76 17.24 -9.58 0.63
CA GLY A 76 17.53 -8.91 -0.63
C GLY A 76 16.30 -8.71 -1.53
N TRP A 77 16.55 -8.22 -2.75
CA TRP A 77 15.52 -7.60 -3.59
C TRP A 77 14.58 -8.59 -4.29
N LYS A 78 15.10 -9.68 -4.87
CA LYS A 78 14.29 -10.63 -5.65
C LYS A 78 14.67 -12.07 -5.33
N ALA A 79 13.68 -12.95 -5.48
CA ALA A 79 13.77 -14.40 -5.28
C ALA A 79 14.92 -15.11 -6.03
N SER A 80 15.63 -14.46 -6.96
CA SER A 80 16.80 -15.04 -7.65
C SER A 80 17.95 -15.42 -6.71
N SER A 81 17.97 -14.92 -5.47
CA SER A 81 18.91 -15.32 -4.42
C SER A 81 18.40 -16.44 -3.50
N GLY A 82 17.17 -16.94 -3.71
CA GLY A 82 16.47 -17.83 -2.77
C GLY A 82 15.85 -17.10 -1.57
N PHE A 83 15.97 -15.77 -1.53
CA PHE A 83 15.39 -14.91 -0.51
C PHE A 83 14.60 -13.78 -1.18
N GLU A 84 13.45 -13.42 -0.63
CA GLU A 84 12.55 -12.43 -1.21
C GLU A 84 12.08 -11.44 -0.14
N ALA A 85 12.41 -10.16 -0.33
CA ALA A 85 11.84 -9.10 0.47
C ALA A 85 10.31 -9.07 0.33
N PRO A 86 9.57 -8.73 1.41
CA PRO A 86 8.13 -8.70 1.34
C PRO A 86 7.60 -7.71 0.28
N THR A 87 6.50 -8.10 -0.36
CA THR A 87 5.87 -7.26 -1.39
C THR A 87 5.12 -6.08 -0.78
N VAL A 88 4.71 -5.13 -1.64
CA VAL A 88 3.87 -4.00 -1.25
C VAL A 88 2.54 -4.09 -2.00
N VAL A 89 1.44 -3.97 -1.26
CA VAL A 89 0.06 -4.10 -1.76
C VAL A 89 -0.79 -2.92 -1.33
N GLY A 90 -1.98 -2.79 -1.92
CA GLY A 90 -2.95 -1.77 -1.57
C GLY A 90 -3.97 -2.33 -0.59
N ALA A 91 -3.79 -2.19 0.73
CA ALA A 91 -4.73 -2.72 1.73
C ALA A 91 -5.81 -1.67 2.12
N ASP A 92 -7.02 -2.12 2.48
CA ASP A 92 -8.11 -1.24 2.90
C ASP A 92 -7.98 -0.73 4.36
N ALA A 93 -7.04 -1.28 5.12
CA ALA A 93 -6.77 -0.97 6.52
C ALA A 93 -5.29 -1.11 6.89
N ASN A 94 -4.94 -0.60 8.07
CA ASN A 94 -3.59 -0.72 8.64
C ASN A 94 -3.44 -1.99 9.47
N TYR A 95 -3.38 -3.15 8.81
CA TYR A 95 -3.21 -4.43 9.49
C TYR A 95 -1.82 -4.52 10.15
N TYR A 96 -1.79 -4.87 11.44
CA TYR A 96 -0.54 -5.04 12.20
C TYR A 96 0.45 -3.86 12.09
N ASN A 97 -0.06 -2.63 11.92
CA ASN A 97 0.74 -1.40 11.81
C ASN A 97 1.69 -1.34 10.59
N ARG A 98 1.43 -2.11 9.54
CA ARG A 98 2.31 -2.22 8.35
C ARG A 98 1.99 -1.26 7.20
N ALA A 99 1.07 -0.32 7.42
CA ALA A 99 0.84 0.82 6.54
C ALA A 99 1.58 2.09 6.99
N TYR A 100 2.29 2.08 8.12
CA TYR A 100 3.04 3.24 8.58
C TYR A 100 4.36 3.40 7.81
N TRP A 101 4.53 4.56 7.19
CA TRP A 101 5.75 4.94 6.49
C TRP A 101 6.42 6.12 7.18
N LYS A 102 7.76 6.19 7.11
CA LYS A 102 8.54 7.37 7.46
C LYS A 102 9.05 8.02 6.17
N LEU A 103 8.93 9.34 6.06
CA LEU A 103 9.53 10.10 4.97
C LEU A 103 10.82 10.74 5.47
N GLN A 104 11.95 10.32 4.92
CA GLN A 104 13.27 10.86 5.26
C GLN A 104 13.73 11.78 4.13
N LYS A 105 14.30 12.94 4.49
CA LYS A 105 15.00 13.78 3.52
C LYS A 105 16.27 13.06 3.08
N GLN A 106 16.60 13.16 1.80
CA GLN A 106 17.87 12.70 1.23
C GLN A 106 18.95 13.76 1.39
#